data_AF-X1RCS9-F1
#
_entry.id   AF-X1RCS9-F1
#
_cell.length_a   1.000
_cell.length_b   1.000
_cell.length_c   1.000
_cell.angle_alpha   90.00
_cell.angle_beta   90.00
_cell.angle_gamma   90.00
#
_symmetry.space_group_name_H-M   'P 1'
#
loop_
_entity.id
_entity.type
_entity.pdbx_description
1 polymer ?
#
loop_
_entity_poly.entity_id
_entity_poly.type
_entity_poly.pdbx_seq_one_letter_code
_entity_poly.pdbx_strand_id
1 'polypeptide(L)' 'MKNEELYKKAIEKWGYELQINMCIEECAELIKALMKGRRNPKNPNLVDDILEEMVDVEIMIEQLKLIFDYG' A
#
# COMPACT_ATOMS: atom_id res chain seq x y z
N MET A 1 10.46 -4.22 -13.70
CA MET A 1 10.38 -5.46 -14.54
C MET A 1 9.50 -6.57 -13.96
N LYS A 2 9.84 -7.30 -12.89
CA LYS A 2 8.95 -8.40 -12.40
C LYS A 2 7.60 -7.94 -11.84
N ASN A 3 7.56 -6.77 -11.21
CA ASN A 3 6.34 -6.30 -10.53
C ASN A 3 5.39 -5.53 -11.48
N GLU A 4 5.90 -4.86 -12.51
CA GLU A 4 5.04 -4.10 -13.45
C GLU A 4 4.07 -4.99 -14.24
N GLU A 5 4.51 -6.17 -14.68
CA GLU A 5 3.60 -7.12 -15.34
C GLU A 5 2.53 -7.66 -14.38
N LEU A 6 2.87 -7.84 -13.10
CA LEU A 6 1.93 -8.25 -12.08
C LEU A 6 0.89 -7.15 -11.81
N TYR A 7 1.32 -5.90 -11.70
CA TYR A 7 0.45 -4.75 -11.50
C TYR A 7 -0.44 -4.47 -12.70
N LYS A 8 0.09 -4.59 -13.93
CA LYS A 8 -0.73 -4.51 -15.14
C LYS A 8 -1.82 -5.59 -15.16
N LYS A 9 -1.49 -6.83 -14.80
CA LYS A 9 -2.49 -7.90 -14.67
C LYS A 9 -3.53 -7.62 -13.59
N ALA A 10 -3.13 -7.02 -12.46
CA ALA A 10 -4.05 -6.64 -11.39
C ALA A 10 -5.02 -5.54 -11.84
N ILE A 11 -4.52 -4.54 -12.56
CA ILE A 11 -5.31 -3.44 -13.16
C ILE A 11 -6.25 -3.99 -14.24
N GLU A 12 -5.78 -4.86 -15.14
CA GLU A 12 -6.61 -5.48 -16.19
C GLU A 12 -7.72 -6.36 -15.59
N LYS A 13 -7.42 -7.09 -14.50
CA LYS A 13 -8.37 -8.02 -13.87
C LYS A 13 -9.45 -7.32 -13.05
N TRP A 14 -9.10 -6.25 -12.34
CA TRP A 14 -9.97 -5.62 -11.33
C TRP A 14 -10.37 -4.18 -11.68
N GLY A 15 -9.70 -3.54 -12.63
CA GLY A 15 -9.97 -2.17 -13.04
C GLY A 15 -9.32 -1.12 -12.14
N TYR A 16 -9.22 0.09 -12.69
CA TYR A 16 -8.54 1.23 -12.07
C TYR A 16 -9.17 1.65 -10.73
N GLU A 17 -10.50 1.67 -10.63
CA GLU A 17 -11.20 2.09 -9.41
C GLU A 17 -10.92 1.17 -8.22
N LEU A 18 -10.84 -0.14 -8.44
CA LEU A 18 -10.52 -1.10 -7.38
C LEU A 18 -9.08 -0.92 -6.87
N GLN A 19 -8.12 -0.63 -7.75
CA GLN A 19 -6.75 -0.38 -7.32
C GLN A 19 -6.59 0.96 -6.58
N ILE A 20 -7.35 1.99 -6.98
CA ILE A 20 -7.40 3.25 -6.24
C ILE A 20 -7.99 3.03 -4.83
N ASN A 21 -9.09 2.27 -4.73
CA ASN A 21 -9.70 1.95 -3.44
C ASN A 21 -8.75 1.15 -2.54
N MET A 22 -8.02 0.19 -3.10
CA MET A 22 -7.01 -0.57 -2.36
C MET A 22 -5.91 0.36 -1.84
N CYS A 23 -5.43 1.30 -2.67
CA CYS A 23 -4.43 2.27 -2.21
C CYS A 23 -4.93 3.14 -1.05
N ILE A 24 -6.22 3.50 -1.05
CA ILE A 24 -6.85 4.24 0.05
C ILE A 24 -6.88 3.39 1.32
N GLU A 25 -7.21 2.10 1.19
CA GLU A 25 -7.23 1.14 2.30
C GLU A 25 -5.83 1.00 2.93
N GLU A 26 -4.80 0.71 2.14
CA GLU A 26 -3.42 0.55 2.65
C GLU A 26 -2.90 1.85 3.30
N CYS A 27 -3.25 3.01 2.75
CA CYS A 27 -2.91 4.29 3.39
C CYS A 27 -3.58 4.44 4.76
N ALA A 28 -4.83 4.02 4.89
CA ALA A 28 -5.55 4.06 6.16
C ALA A 28 -4.97 3.05 7.17
N GLU A 29 -4.53 1.89 6.71
CA GLU A 29 -3.88 0.86 7.52
C GLU A 29 -2.54 1.36 8.08
N LEU A 30 -1.71 1.99 7.24
CA LEU A 30 -0.45 2.63 7.66
C LEU A 30 -0.70 3.75 8.69
N ILE A 31 -1.68 4.63 8.45
CA ILE A 31 -2.06 5.68 9.41
C ILE A 31 -2.44 5.05 10.76
N LYS A 32 -3.24 3.98 10.74
CA LYS A 32 -3.68 3.23 11.92
C LYS A 32 -2.48 2.61 12.66
N ALA A 33 -1.52 2.00 11.97
CA ALA A 33 -0.31 1.42 12.56
C ALA A 33 0.56 2.50 13.24
N LEU A 34 0.80 3.63 12.57
CA LEU A 34 1.53 4.78 13.12
C LEU A 34 0.82 5.33 14.37
N MET A 35 -0.50 5.45 14.36
CA MET A 35 -1.29 5.89 15.52
C MET A 35 -1.26 4.90 16.68
N LYS A 36 -1.20 3.58 16.42
CA LYS A 36 -0.98 2.57 17.47
C LYS A 36 0.41 2.73 18.08
N GLY A 37 1.45 2.94 17.28
CA GLY A 37 2.81 3.19 17.76
C GLY A 37 2.95 4.39 18.67
N ARG A 38 2.32 5.50 18.30
CA ARG A 38 2.28 6.70 19.15
C ARG A 38 1.61 6.46 20.50
N ARG A 39 0.59 5.60 20.55
CA ARG A 39 -0.16 5.29 21.79
C ARG A 39 0.52 4.23 22.65
N ASN A 40 1.17 3.24 22.04
CA ASN A 40 1.84 2.15 22.73
C ASN A 40 3.25 1.92 22.14
N PRO A 41 4.22 2.79 22.45
CA PRO A 41 5.57 2.72 21.88
C PRO A 41 6.39 1.52 22.36
N LYS A 42 5.91 0.77 23.37
CA LYS A 42 6.55 -0.44 23.88
C LYS A 42 6.00 -1.72 23.25
N ASN A 43 5.10 -1.62 22.28
CA ASN A 43 4.63 -2.80 21.55
C ASN A 43 5.82 -3.45 20.81
N PRO A 44 6.18 -4.71 21.11
CA PRO A 44 7.33 -5.37 20.50
C PRO A 44 7.16 -5.55 18.98
N ASN A 45 5.93 -5.62 18.48
CA ASN A 45 5.63 -5.81 17.06
C ASN A 45 5.49 -4.48 16.31
N LEU A 46 5.67 -3.33 16.98
CA LEU A 46 5.36 -2.03 16.40
C LEU A 46 6.10 -1.76 15.08
N VAL A 47 7.38 -2.11 15.03
CA VAL A 47 8.21 -1.84 13.86
C VAL A 47 7.74 -2.71 12.69
N ASP A 48 7.47 -3.99 12.94
CA ASP A 48 7.00 -4.93 11.93
C ASP A 48 5.62 -4.51 11.40
N ASP A 49 4.68 -4.17 12.31
CA ASP A 49 3.33 -3.68 11.97
C ASP A 49 3.39 -2.40 11.11
N ILE A 50 4.40 -1.53 11.27
CA ILE A 50 4.53 -0.32 10.44
C ILE A 50 5.19 -0.66 9.10
N LEU A 51 6.21 -1.52 9.11
CA LEU A 51 6.95 -1.89 7.90
C LEU A 51 6.08 -2.66 6.92
N GLU A 52 5.21 -3.56 7.39
CA GLU A 52 4.24 -4.28 6.56
C GLU A 52 3.37 -3.30 5.76
N GLU A 53 2.71 -2.38 6.47
CA GLU A 53 1.80 -1.39 5.87
C GLU A 53 2.54 -0.38 4.98
N MET A 54 3.81 -0.08 5.28
CA MET A 54 4.65 0.74 4.40
C MET A 54 4.92 0.04 3.07
N VAL A 55 5.23 -1.26 3.10
CA VAL A 55 5.47 -2.05 1.89
C VAL A 55 4.20 -2.16 1.05
N ASP A 56 3.05 -2.35 1.71
CA ASP A 56 1.76 -2.41 1.01
C ASP A 56 1.41 -1.08 0.34
N VAL A 57 1.62 0.05 1.03
CA VAL A 57 1.47 1.39 0.42
C VAL A 57 2.46 1.60 -0.74
N GLU A 58 3.72 1.22 -0.61
CA GLU A 58 4.71 1.34 -1.69
C GLU A 58 4.27 0.57 -2.95
N ILE A 59 3.77 -0.67 -2.77
CA ILE A 59 3.22 -1.47 -3.85
C ILE A 59 2.05 -0.75 -4.52
N MET A 60 1.13 -0.19 -3.73
CA MET A 60 -0.02 0.51 -4.28
C MET A 60 0.36 1.80 -5.02
N ILE A 61 1.39 2.52 -4.56
CA ILE A 61 1.93 3.68 -5.27
C ILE A 61 2.50 3.28 -6.64
N GLU A 62 3.21 2.15 -6.73
CA GLU A 62 3.69 1.64 -8.03
C GLU A 62 2.53 1.31 -8.98
N GLN A 63 1.40 0.80 -8.47
CA GLN A 63 0.20 0.63 -9.29
C GLN A 63 -0.39 1.96 -9.74
N LEU A 64 -0.52 2.95 -8.84
CA LEU A 64 -1.05 4.28 -9.18
C LEU A 64 -0.21 4.98 -10.25
N LYS A 65 1.12 4.85 -10.21
CA LYS A 65 2.02 5.36 -11.27
C LYS A 65 1.62 4.85 -12.65
N LEU A 66 1.30 3.55 -12.76
CA LEU A 66 0.83 2.95 -14.02
C LEU A 66 -0.56 3.47 -14.44
N ILE A 67 -1.46 3.68 -13.47
CA ILE A 67 -2.83 4.16 -13.72
C ILE A 67 -2.83 5.61 -14.24
N PHE A 68 -1.98 6.46 -13.67
CA PHE A 68 -1.92 7.89 -14.01
C PHE A 68 -0.83 8.23 -15.03
N ASP A 69 -0.18 7.22 -15.61
CA ASP A 69 0.91 7.39 -16.58
C ASP A 69 2.01 8.33 -16.05
N TYR A 70 2.41 8.12 -14.79
CA TYR A 70 3.39 8.94 -14.08
C TYR A 70 4.67 8.12 -13.80
N GLY A 71 5.78 8.52 -14.42
CA GLY A 71 7.08 7.85 -14.31
C GLY A 71 8.23 8.63 -14.93
#